data_AF-A0A165BNQ0-F1
#
_entry.id   AF-A0A165BNQ0-F1
#
_cell.length_a   1.000
_cell.length_b   1.000
_cell.length_c   1.000
_cell.angle_alpha   90.00
_cell.angle_beta   90.00
_cell.angle_gamma   90.00
#
_symmetry.space_group_name_H-M   'P 1'
#
loop_
_entity.id
_entity.type
_entity.pdbx_description
1 polymer ?
#
loop_
_entity_poly.entity_id
_entity_poly.type
_entity_poly.pdbx_seq_one_letter_code
_entity_poly.pdbx_strand_id
1 'polypeptide(L)'
;MSTLASTATPVNACIWNFLVATVYICLIFAGPVAIGAIFSFGAVAAYFAFVMPIFLRCFLAGDRWRPGPWNLGRWGKPVGIYACAFVSLILPMLCFPAVRGAHLTAENMNWAVLGWGGPLFLATVSYALVSRKSYTGPKLRFEHLSASHSKAQPGVDEEKRSTGSEEK
;
A
#
# COMPACT_ATOMS: atom_id res chain seq x y z
N MET A 1 -4.99 11.72 -25.95
CA MET A 1 -5.49 10.35 -25.68
C MET A 1 -6.25 10.33 -24.37
N SER A 2 -7.57 10.60 -24.41
CA SER A 2 -8.47 10.53 -23.25
C SER A 2 -9.64 9.61 -23.58
N THR A 3 -9.44 8.31 -23.43
CA THR A 3 -10.48 7.28 -23.60
C THR A 3 -10.83 6.68 -22.25
N LEU A 4 -11.43 7.46 -21.37
CA LEU A 4 -11.97 7.00 -20.07
C LEU A 4 -13.47 6.65 -20.14
N ALA A 5 -14.05 6.49 -21.34
CA ALA A 5 -15.49 6.55 -21.51
C ALA A 5 -16.23 5.18 -21.57
N SER A 6 -15.56 4.02 -21.63
CA SER A 6 -16.28 2.76 -21.88
C SER A 6 -16.09 1.66 -20.81
N THR A 7 -14.92 1.51 -20.18
CA THR A 7 -14.61 0.26 -19.45
C THR A 7 -14.34 0.42 -17.94
N ALA A 8 -14.42 1.64 -17.39
CA ALA A 8 -14.08 1.94 -15.98
C ALA A 8 -12.68 1.45 -15.51
N THR A 9 -11.84 0.95 -16.41
CA THR A 9 -10.49 0.48 -16.12
C THR A 9 -9.49 1.63 -16.28
N PRO A 10 -8.52 1.79 -15.36
CA PRO A 10 -7.52 2.84 -15.44
C PRO A 10 -6.43 2.45 -16.46
N VAL A 11 -6.77 2.43 -17.76
CA VAL A 11 -5.89 1.95 -18.85
C VAL A 11 -4.54 2.65 -18.85
N ASN A 12 -4.51 3.97 -18.66
CA ASN A 12 -3.26 4.73 -18.61
C ASN A 12 -2.35 4.26 -17.47
N ALA A 13 -2.90 3.95 -16.29
CA ALA A 13 -2.11 3.43 -15.17
C ALA A 13 -1.51 2.04 -15.48
N CYS A 14 -2.29 1.17 -16.15
CA CYS A 14 -1.80 -0.14 -16.58
C CYS A 14 -0.66 -0.02 -17.59
N ILE A 15 -0.78 0.88 -18.57
CA ILE A 15 0.27 1.13 -19.57
C ILE A 15 1.54 1.64 -18.88
N TRP A 16 1.42 2.62 -17.99
CA TRP A 16 2.58 3.13 -17.24
C TRP A 16 3.25 2.05 -16.39
N ASN A 17 2.46 1.24 -15.67
CA ASN A 17 2.99 0.11 -14.90
C ASN A 17 3.74 -0.88 -15.80
N PHE A 18 3.16 -1.25 -16.95
CA PHE A 18 3.79 -2.15 -17.91
C PHE A 18 5.12 -1.59 -18.44
N LEU A 19 5.16 -0.32 -18.84
CA LEU A 19 6.37 0.33 -19.33
C LEU A 19 7.47 0.35 -18.27
N VAL A 20 7.14 0.75 -17.04
CA VAL A 20 8.11 0.77 -15.93
C VAL A 20 8.60 -0.64 -15.60
N ALA A 21 7.72 -1.63 -15.50
CA ALA A 21 8.10 -3.02 -15.27
C ALA A 21 9.01 -3.57 -16.39
N THR A 22 8.75 -3.18 -17.64
CA THR A 22 9.58 -3.57 -18.79
C THR A 22 10.98 -2.95 -18.70
N VAL A 23 11.10 -1.69 -18.30
CA VAL A 23 12.40 -1.05 -18.08
C VAL A 23 13.19 -1.76 -16.98
N TYR A 24 12.54 -2.12 -15.87
CA TYR A 24 13.19 -2.90 -14.82
C TYR A 24 13.64 -4.27 -15.32
N ILE A 25 12.78 -5.04 -15.99
CA ILE A 25 13.15 -6.40 -16.40
C ILE A 25 14.29 -6.44 -17.42
N CYS A 26 14.50 -5.37 -18.18
CA CYS A 26 15.67 -5.26 -19.08
C CYS A 26 17.02 -5.32 -18.33
N LEU A 27 17.06 -5.08 -17.02
CA LEU A 27 18.27 -5.28 -16.21
C LEU A 27 18.74 -6.74 -16.17
N ILE A 28 17.92 -7.70 -16.62
CA ILE A 28 18.37 -9.08 -16.82
C ILE A 28 19.58 -9.18 -17.75
N PHE A 29 19.69 -8.27 -18.74
CA PHE A 29 20.80 -8.22 -19.67
C PHE A 29 22.08 -7.63 -19.05
N ALA A 30 21.97 -6.96 -17.89
CA ALA A 30 23.11 -6.40 -17.17
C ALA A 30 23.81 -7.44 -16.27
N GLY A 31 23.28 -8.66 -16.17
CA GLY A 31 23.92 -9.78 -15.48
C GLY A 31 23.28 -10.20 -14.15
N PRO A 32 23.83 -11.24 -13.50
CA PRO A 32 23.21 -11.90 -12.36
C PRO A 32 23.08 -11.00 -11.12
N VAL A 33 24.03 -10.07 -10.92
CA VAL A 33 23.98 -9.12 -9.79
C VAL A 33 22.82 -8.13 -9.96
N ALA A 34 22.61 -7.62 -11.18
CA ALA A 34 21.56 -6.66 -11.48
C ALA A 34 20.15 -7.27 -11.31
N ILE A 35 19.93 -8.48 -11.82
CA ILE A 35 18.66 -9.19 -11.61
C ILE A 35 18.45 -9.60 -10.14
N GLY A 36 19.52 -9.96 -9.42
CA GLY A 36 19.48 -10.21 -7.98
C GLY A 36 19.05 -8.98 -7.17
N ALA A 37 19.47 -7.79 -7.59
CA ALA A 37 19.03 -6.53 -6.99
C ALA A 37 17.53 -6.28 -7.21
N ILE A 38 16.95 -6.69 -8.35
CA ILE A 38 15.50 -6.57 -8.61
C ILE A 38 14.68 -7.46 -7.67
N PHE A 39 15.12 -8.69 -7.42
CA PHE A 39 14.43 -9.56 -6.46
C PHE A 39 14.43 -8.97 -5.05
N SER A 40 15.57 -8.41 -4.65
CA SER A 40 15.71 -7.70 -3.37
C SER A 40 14.80 -6.48 -3.31
N PHE A 41 14.73 -5.69 -4.38
CA PHE A 41 13.78 -4.58 -4.55
C PHE A 41 12.32 -5.03 -4.35
N GLY A 42 11.91 -6.12 -4.98
CA GLY A 42 10.54 -6.63 -4.89
C GLY A 42 10.17 -7.04 -3.46
N ALA A 43 11.09 -7.71 -2.77
CA ALA A 43 10.91 -8.07 -1.36
C ALA A 43 10.79 -6.82 -0.47
N VAL A 44 11.70 -5.86 -0.61
CA VAL A 44 11.68 -4.58 0.12
C VAL A 44 10.36 -3.84 -0.09
N ALA A 45 9.91 -3.73 -1.35
CA ALA A 45 8.66 -3.07 -1.70
C ALA A 45 7.45 -3.74 -1.04
N ALA A 46 7.37 -5.06 -1.10
CA ALA A 46 6.28 -5.82 -0.49
C ALA A 46 6.24 -5.68 1.03
N TYR A 47 7.39 -5.85 1.70
CA TYR A 47 7.49 -5.68 3.15
C TYR A 47 7.10 -4.27 3.58
N PHE A 48 7.57 -3.25 2.86
CA PHE A 48 7.22 -1.87 3.16
C PHE A 48 5.71 -1.61 2.96
N ALA A 49 5.14 -2.06 1.84
CA ALA A 49 3.73 -1.87 1.53
C ALA A 49 2.80 -2.51 2.58
N PHE A 50 3.17 -3.69 3.09
CA PHE A 50 2.37 -4.39 4.10
C PHE A 50 2.57 -3.88 5.52
N VAL A 51 3.79 -3.45 5.88
CA VAL A 51 4.04 -2.92 7.22
C VAL A 51 3.48 -1.52 7.40
N MET A 52 3.40 -0.71 6.33
CA MET A 52 2.97 0.68 6.41
C MET A 52 1.57 0.84 7.06
N PRO A 53 0.49 0.15 6.64
CA PRO A 53 -0.80 0.27 7.32
C PRO A 53 -0.77 -0.18 8.79
N ILE A 54 0.06 -1.18 9.13
CA ILE A 54 0.25 -1.63 10.51
C ILE A 54 0.93 -0.54 11.34
N PHE A 55 1.95 0.11 10.77
CA PHE A 55 2.65 1.23 11.37
C PHE A 55 1.72 2.42 11.60
N LEU A 56 0.95 2.83 10.58
CA LEU A 56 -0.05 3.89 10.72
C LEU A 56 -1.04 3.57 11.84
N ARG A 57 -1.53 2.33 11.91
CA ARG A 57 -2.44 1.91 12.97
C ARG A 57 -1.81 1.97 14.36
N CYS A 58 -0.59 1.47 14.53
CA CYS A 58 0.03 1.33 15.84
C CYS A 58 0.53 2.66 16.41
N PHE A 59 1.06 3.54 15.55
CA PHE A 59 1.76 4.76 15.97
C PHE A 59 1.02 6.05 15.64
N LEU A 60 0.25 6.11 14.55
CA LEU A 60 -0.36 7.36 14.07
C LEU A 60 -1.87 7.44 14.26
N ALA A 61 -2.57 6.32 14.32
CA ALA A 61 -4.03 6.31 14.41
C ALA A 61 -4.54 6.80 15.77
N GLY A 62 -3.81 6.54 16.85
CA GLY A 62 -4.21 6.90 18.22
C GLY A 62 -5.65 6.44 18.52
N ASP A 63 -6.48 7.37 19.00
CA ASP A 63 -7.88 7.12 19.36
C ASP A 63 -8.85 7.16 18.17
N ARG A 64 -8.39 7.49 16.96
CA ARG A 64 -9.22 7.45 15.74
C ARG A 64 -9.50 6.03 15.26
N TRP A 65 -8.77 5.06 15.78
CA TRP A 65 -8.93 3.66 15.40
C TRP A 65 -10.24 3.08 15.95
N ARG A 66 -11.16 2.70 15.06
CA ARG A 66 -12.37 1.96 15.42
C ARG A 66 -12.19 0.47 15.09
N PRO A 67 -12.28 -0.44 16.08
CA PRO A 67 -12.16 -1.87 15.81
C PRO A 67 -13.34 -2.37 14.96
N GLY A 68 -13.05 -3.23 13.98
CA GLY A 68 -14.09 -3.91 13.20
C GLY A 68 -14.74 -5.07 13.98
N PRO A 69 -15.76 -5.72 13.38
CA PRO A 69 -16.45 -6.87 13.96
C PRO A 69 -15.50 -7.97 14.43
N TRP A 70 -14.38 -8.13 13.72
CA TRP A 70 -13.26 -8.95 14.15
C TRP A 70 -12.06 -8.08 14.55
N ASN A 71 -11.52 -8.34 15.73
CA ASN A 71 -10.32 -7.68 16.23
C ASN A 71 -9.58 -8.59 17.23
N LEU A 72 -8.26 -8.45 17.31
CA LEU A 72 -7.40 -9.18 18.27
C LEU A 72 -7.51 -8.63 19.71
N GLY A 73 -8.41 -7.68 19.97
CA GLY A 73 -8.53 -6.97 21.25
C GLY A 73 -7.19 -6.41 21.72
N ARG A 74 -6.81 -6.77 22.95
CA ARG A 74 -5.57 -6.31 23.61
C ARG A 74 -4.28 -6.72 22.88
N TRP A 75 -4.30 -7.80 22.10
CA TRP A 75 -3.12 -8.33 21.41
C TRP A 75 -2.83 -7.64 20.08
N GLY A 76 -3.77 -6.84 19.56
CA GLY A 76 -3.60 -6.19 18.26
C GLY A 76 -2.43 -5.20 18.20
N LYS A 77 -2.24 -4.39 19.26
CA LYS A 77 -1.13 -3.42 19.32
C LYS A 77 0.23 -4.10 19.52
N PRO A 78 0.43 -5.02 20.49
CA PRO A 78 1.71 -5.71 20.67
C PRO A 78 2.18 -6.48 19.43
N VAL A 79 1.27 -7.21 18.76
CA VAL A 79 1.60 -7.97 17.54
C VAL A 79 1.97 -7.03 16.40
N GLY A 80 1.26 -5.90 16.26
CA GLY A 80 1.58 -4.89 15.25
C GLY A 80 2.95 -4.23 15.48
N ILE A 81 3.29 -3.90 16.73
CA ILE A 81 4.60 -3.36 17.09
C ILE A 81 5.72 -4.36 16.79
N TYR A 82 5.52 -5.63 17.16
CA TYR A 82 6.48 -6.69 16.85
C TYR A 82 6.69 -6.85 15.35
N ALA A 83 5.61 -6.84 14.56
CA ALA A 83 5.69 -6.90 13.10
C ALA A 83 6.47 -5.70 12.52
N CYS A 84 6.21 -4.49 13.02
CA CYS A 84 6.97 -3.30 12.62
C CYS A 84 8.46 -3.41 12.98
N ALA A 85 8.78 -3.88 14.20
CA ALA A 85 10.16 -4.07 14.65
C ALA A 85 10.90 -5.10 13.79
N PHE A 86 10.27 -6.24 13.51
CA PHE A 86 10.84 -7.30 12.67
C PHE A 86 11.13 -6.80 11.24
N VAL A 87 10.17 -6.11 10.62
CA VAL A 87 10.35 -5.58 9.26
C VAL A 87 11.42 -4.47 9.23
N SER A 88 11.51 -3.65 10.28
CA SER A 88 12.56 -2.62 10.37
C SER A 88 13.98 -3.22 10.40
N LEU A 89 14.12 -4.44 10.92
CA LEU A 89 15.39 -5.18 10.93
C LEU A 89 15.67 -5.83 9.58
N ILE A 90 14.66 -6.42 8.93
CA ILE A 90 14.83 -7.15 7.66
C ILE A 90 15.04 -6.22 6.46
N LEU A 91 14.41 -5.04 6.43
CA LEU A 91 14.53 -4.08 5.33
C LEU A 91 15.99 -3.74 4.95
N PRO A 92 16.86 -3.30 5.87
CA PRO A 92 18.25 -3.02 5.54
C PRO A 92 19.04 -4.29 5.19
N MET A 93 18.71 -5.45 5.80
CA MET A 93 19.39 -6.71 5.50
C MET A 93 19.17 -7.16 4.05
N LEU A 94 17.96 -6.98 3.51
CA LEU A 94 17.63 -7.27 2.11
C LEU A 94 18.43 -6.42 1.11
N CYS A 95 18.94 -5.29 1.57
CA CYS A 95 19.71 -4.36 0.76
C CYS A 95 21.22 -4.62 0.84
N PHE A 96 21.67 -5.54 1.69
CA PHE A 96 23.09 -5.86 1.77
C PHE A 96 23.56 -6.74 0.60
N PRO A 97 24.82 -6.57 0.17
CA PRO A 97 25.43 -7.43 -0.83
C PRO A 97 25.69 -8.82 -0.24
N ALA A 98 25.66 -9.83 -1.12
CA ALA A 98 26.01 -11.21 -0.76
C ALA A 98 27.52 -11.39 -0.50
N VAL A 99 28.35 -10.49 -1.03
CA VAL A 99 29.81 -10.47 -0.87
C VAL A 99 30.25 -9.49 0.22
N ARG A 100 31.42 -9.73 0.83
CA ARG A 100 31.99 -8.91 1.91
C ARG A 100 33.50 -8.73 1.72
N GLY A 101 34.08 -7.75 2.41
CA GLY A 101 35.53 -7.53 2.43
C GLY A 101 36.08 -7.04 1.09
N ALA A 102 37.23 -7.57 0.66
CA ALA A 102 37.95 -7.13 -0.53
C ALA A 102 37.17 -7.31 -1.86
N HIS A 103 36.14 -8.15 -1.88
CA HIS A 103 35.29 -8.38 -3.05
C HIS A 103 34.09 -7.44 -3.15
N LEU A 104 33.91 -6.55 -2.16
CA LEU A 104 32.87 -5.53 -2.19
C LEU A 104 33.26 -4.39 -3.14
N THR A 105 32.93 -4.57 -4.41
CA THR A 105 33.08 -3.55 -5.46
C THR A 105 31.71 -3.00 -5.85
N ALA A 106 31.69 -1.84 -6.51
CA ALA A 106 30.44 -1.24 -7.01
C ALA A 106 29.67 -2.17 -7.96
N GLU A 107 30.39 -3.04 -8.68
CA GLU A 107 29.81 -4.03 -9.60
C GLU A 107 29.13 -5.20 -8.88
N ASN A 108 29.60 -5.55 -7.69
CA ASN A 108 29.06 -6.65 -6.88
C ASN A 108 28.10 -6.17 -5.77
N MET A 109 27.81 -4.87 -5.72
CA MET A 109 26.94 -4.30 -4.71
C MET A 109 25.46 -4.53 -5.03
N ASN A 110 24.66 -4.77 -3.99
CA ASN A 110 23.20 -4.81 -4.13
C ASN A 110 22.64 -3.38 -4.15
N TRP A 111 22.20 -2.93 -5.34
CA TRP A 111 21.65 -1.58 -5.55
C TRP A 111 20.14 -1.46 -5.28
N ALA A 112 19.54 -2.44 -4.59
CA ALA A 112 18.10 -2.45 -4.30
C ALA A 112 17.60 -1.19 -3.58
N VAL A 113 18.40 -0.57 -2.69
CA VAL A 113 18.04 0.69 -2.01
C VAL A 113 17.77 1.80 -3.02
N LEU A 114 18.60 1.93 -4.06
CA LEU A 114 18.41 2.95 -5.07
C LEU A 114 17.23 2.61 -5.99
N GLY A 115 17.14 1.34 -6.41
CA GLY A 115 16.02 0.87 -7.25
C GLY A 115 14.66 1.04 -6.59
N TRP A 116 14.57 0.87 -5.27
CA TRP A 116 13.33 1.03 -4.51
C TRP A 116 13.13 2.45 -4.00
N GLY A 117 14.15 2.98 -3.32
CA GLY A 117 14.10 4.27 -2.64
C GLY A 117 14.07 5.45 -3.61
N GLY A 118 14.71 5.35 -4.77
CA GLY A 118 14.70 6.42 -5.79
C GLY A 118 13.29 6.76 -6.28
N PRO A 119 12.52 5.80 -6.83
CA PRO A 119 11.14 6.03 -7.23
C PRO A 119 10.25 6.49 -6.08
N LEU A 120 10.41 5.91 -4.87
CA LEU A 120 9.65 6.32 -3.69
C LEU A 120 9.94 7.78 -3.30
N PHE A 121 11.21 8.18 -3.34
CA PHE A 121 11.63 9.55 -3.08
C PHE A 121 11.03 10.52 -4.09
N LEU A 122 11.10 10.19 -5.40
CA LEU A 122 10.48 10.99 -6.45
C LEU A 122 8.95 11.10 -6.28
N ALA A 123 8.29 10.01 -5.92
CA ALA A 123 6.86 10.00 -5.61
C ALA A 123 6.53 10.90 -4.40
N THR A 124 7.35 10.84 -3.35
CA THR A 124 7.17 11.65 -2.14
C THR A 124 7.39 13.14 -2.42
N VAL A 125 8.43 13.48 -3.18
CA VAL A 125 8.73 14.87 -3.57
C VAL A 125 7.65 15.42 -4.49
N SER A 126 7.24 14.67 -5.52
CA SER A 126 6.15 15.10 -6.42
C SER A 126 4.84 15.29 -5.66
N TYR A 127 4.54 14.43 -4.69
CA TYR A 127 3.41 14.62 -3.78
C TYR A 127 3.53 15.89 -2.95
N ALA A 128 4.69 16.12 -2.33
CA ALA A 128 4.94 17.27 -1.46
C ALA A 128 4.91 18.61 -2.21
N LEU A 129 5.31 18.64 -3.48
CA LEU A 129 5.36 19.88 -4.27
C LEU A 129 4.06 20.17 -5.01
N VAL A 130 3.46 19.16 -5.64
CA VAL A 130 2.35 19.32 -6.59
C VAL A 130 1.09 18.65 -6.08
N SER A 131 1.13 17.33 -5.87
CA SER A 131 -0.09 16.54 -5.71
C SER A 131 -0.87 16.88 -4.44
N ARG A 132 -0.19 17.30 -3.35
CA ARG A 132 -0.88 17.72 -2.11
C ARG A 132 -1.82 18.91 -2.30
N LYS A 133 -1.61 19.74 -3.34
CA LYS A 133 -2.44 20.93 -3.64
C LYS A 133 -3.50 20.64 -4.69
N SER A 134 -3.20 19.74 -5.63
CA SER A 134 -4.08 19.45 -6.77
C SER A 134 -4.95 18.19 -6.59
N TYR A 135 -4.78 17.44 -5.49
CA TYR A 135 -5.54 16.23 -5.24
C TYR A 135 -6.99 16.53 -4.88
N THR A 136 -7.90 16.27 -5.82
CA THR A 136 -9.34 16.23 -5.56
C THR A 136 -9.72 14.81 -5.19
N GLY A 137 -10.29 14.61 -3.99
CA GLY A 137 -10.67 13.28 -3.51
C GLY A 137 -11.65 12.58 -4.48
N PRO A 138 -11.68 11.23 -4.49
CA PRO A 138 -12.62 10.49 -5.32
C PRO A 138 -14.05 10.96 -5.02
N LYS A 139 -14.80 11.34 -6.07
CA LYS A 139 -16.24 11.60 -5.93
C LYS A 139 -16.92 10.28 -5.60
N LEU A 140 -17.12 10.00 -4.31
CA LEU A 140 -17.88 8.85 -3.85
C LEU A 140 -19.26 8.91 -4.52
N ARG A 141 -19.55 7.94 -5.38
CA ARG A 141 -20.89 7.78 -5.95
C ARG A 141 -21.80 7.32 -4.83
N PHE A 142 -22.63 8.23 -4.34
CA PHE A 142 -23.48 8.06 -3.16
C PHE A 142 -24.36 6.79 -3.19
N GLU A 143 -24.63 6.19 -4.37
CA GLU A 143 -25.35 4.93 -4.53
C GLU A 143 -24.74 3.74 -3.76
N HIS A 144 -23.40 3.65 -3.64
CA HIS A 144 -22.77 2.55 -2.90
C HIS A 144 -22.77 2.78 -1.38
N LEU A 145 -22.78 4.05 -0.95
CA LEU A 145 -22.90 4.41 0.46
C LEU A 145 -24.33 4.14 0.97
N SER A 146 -25.36 4.53 0.21
CA SER A 146 -26.76 4.27 0.57
C SER A 146 -27.07 2.77 0.61
N ALA A 147 -26.56 1.97 -0.33
CA ALA A 147 -26.72 0.51 -0.31
C ALA A 147 -26.00 -0.15 0.88
N SER A 148 -24.84 0.37 1.30
CA SER A 148 -24.10 -0.13 2.47
C SER A 148 -24.76 0.23 3.81
N HIS A 149 -25.34 1.43 3.92
CA HIS A 149 -26.11 1.86 5.09
C HIS A 149 -27.44 1.11 5.19
N SER A 150 -28.14 0.89 4.08
CA SER A 150 -29.39 0.12 4.03
C SER A 150 -29.19 -1.35 4.44
N LYS A 151 -28.11 -2.00 4.01
CA LYS A 151 -27.77 -3.36 4.48
C LYS A 151 -27.31 -3.45 5.94
N ALA A 152 -26.89 -2.33 6.54
CA ALA A 152 -26.45 -2.28 7.93
C ALA A 152 -27.60 -1.99 8.92
N GLN A 153 -28.78 -1.55 8.45
CA GLN A 153 -29.98 -1.33 9.25
C GLN A 153 -31.17 -2.25 8.87
N PRO A 154 -31.03 -3.58 8.79
CA PRO A 154 -32.18 -4.45 8.52
C PRO A 154 -33.19 -4.51 9.69
N GLY A 155 -32.83 -4.09 10.91
CA GLY A 155 -33.69 -4.24 12.10
C GLY A 155 -34.43 -2.99 12.58
N VAL A 156 -34.07 -1.78 12.13
CA VAL A 156 -34.68 -0.53 12.64
C VAL A 156 -35.95 -0.15 11.87
N ASP A 157 -36.02 -0.53 10.60
CA ASP A 157 -37.17 -0.21 9.74
C ASP A 157 -38.35 -1.19 9.93
N GLU A 158 -38.10 -2.43 10.38
CA GLU A 158 -39.16 -3.38 10.75
C GLU A 158 -39.81 -3.03 12.10
N GLU A 159 -39.04 -2.60 13.11
CA GLU A 159 -39.56 -2.27 14.44
C GLU A 159 -40.44 -1.01 14.44
N LYS A 160 -40.14 -0.02 13.56
CA LYS A 160 -41.02 1.14 13.35
C LYS A 160 -42.30 0.80 12.58
N ARG A 161 -42.31 -0.29 11.80
CA ARG A 161 -43.47 -0.73 11.03
C ARG A 161 -44.45 -1.57 11.86
N SER A 162 -43.96 -2.31 12.86
CA SER A 162 -44.80 -3.04 13.81
C SER A 162 -45.40 -2.13 14.88
N THR A 163 -44.63 -1.19 15.45
CA THR A 163 -45.11 -0.28 16.50
C THR A 163 -46.12 0.76 16.01
N GLY A 164 -46.07 1.18 14.74
CA GLY A 164 -47.05 2.10 14.16
C GLY A 164 -48.41 1.46 13.79
N SER A 165 -48.54 0.14 13.92
CA SER A 165 -49.78 -0.60 13.60
C SER A 165 -50.56 -1.02 14.84
N GLU A 166 -50.01 -0.84 16.05
CA GLU A 166 -50.71 -1.08 17.33
C GLU A 166 -51.35 0.18 17.93
N GLU A 167 -51.16 1.36 17.31
CA GLU A 167 -51.75 2.64 17.75
C GLU A 167 -52.84 3.14 16.80
N LYS A 168 -53.84 2.29 16.51
CA LYS A 168 -55.13 2.67 15.93
C LYS A 168 -56.28 1.84 16.49
#